data_AF-A0A9E2FKH5-F1
#
_entry.id   AF-A0A9E2FKH5-F1
#
_cell.length_a   1.000
_cell.length_b   1.000
_cell.length_c   1.000
_cell.angle_alpha   90.00
_cell.angle_beta   90.00
_cell.angle_gamma   90.00
#
_symmetry.space_group_name_H-M   'P 1'
#
loop_
_entity.id
_entity.type
_entity.pdbx_description
1 polymer ?
#
loop_
_entity_poly.entity_id
_entity_poly.type
_entity_poly.pdbx_seq_one_letter_code
_entity_poly.pdbx_strand_id
1 'polypeptide(L)'
;MKCSGQSSSSRHAEGWAFAGLALVFSGPVAYLLFVDNVTMRVTGAPAFGLMAAGSAMGLLGAWRDRRRWVRLICVLNVLLLVGFAYSFIWWAVLPKTPVFASLQTAPDFTLQDHSGQWVTLSEAWSSGPVLLVFYRGHW
;
A
#
# COMPACT_ATOMS: atom_id res chain seq x y z
N MET A 1 -50.69 11.93 13.75
CA MET A 1 -49.50 12.31 14.55
C MET A 1 -48.25 11.90 13.79
N LYS A 2 -47.57 12.86 13.13
CA LYS A 2 -46.29 12.63 12.44
C LYS A 2 -45.18 12.77 13.47
N CYS A 3 -44.44 11.70 13.72
CA CYS A 3 -43.30 11.66 14.63
C CYS A 3 -42.24 12.69 14.22
N SER A 4 -42.11 13.76 15.01
CA SER A 4 -41.12 14.84 14.84
C SER A 4 -39.69 14.43 15.24
N GLY A 5 -39.48 13.21 15.75
CA GLY A 5 -38.18 12.72 16.22
C GLY A 5 -37.24 12.14 15.15
N GLN A 6 -37.68 11.96 13.90
CA GLN A 6 -36.87 11.30 12.87
C GLN A 6 -35.86 12.22 12.14
N SER A 7 -35.98 13.55 12.24
CA SER A 7 -35.17 14.46 11.42
C SER A 7 -33.76 14.74 11.95
N SER A 8 -33.52 14.65 13.26
CA SER A 8 -32.18 14.88 13.84
C SER A 8 -31.28 13.65 13.66
N SER A 9 -31.79 12.45 13.94
CA SER A 9 -31.04 11.21 13.81
C SER A 9 -30.57 10.93 12.38
N SER A 10 -31.35 11.31 11.36
CA SER A 10 -30.99 11.08 9.95
C SER A 10 -29.86 11.99 9.48
N ARG A 11 -29.84 13.26 9.92
CA ARG A 11 -28.76 14.20 9.58
C ARG A 11 -27.41 13.76 10.13
N HIS A 12 -27.41 13.18 11.34
CA HIS A 12 -26.19 12.63 11.91
C HIS A 12 -25.69 11.42 11.11
N ALA A 13 -26.57 10.49 10.72
CA ALA A 13 -26.19 9.31 9.94
C ALA A 13 -25.60 9.65 8.56
N GLU A 14 -26.16 10.65 7.88
CA GLU A 14 -25.60 11.20 6.63
C GLU A 14 -24.19 11.78 6.86
N GLY A 15 -24.02 12.56 7.94
CA GLY A 15 -22.71 13.10 8.33
C GLY A 15 -21.66 12.01 8.57
N TRP A 16 -22.00 10.92 9.26
CA TRP A 16 -21.10 9.79 9.49
C TRP A 16 -20.69 9.08 8.20
N ALA A 17 -21.63 8.93 7.25
CA ALA A 17 -21.34 8.28 5.97
C ALA A 17 -20.38 9.11 5.09
N PHE A 18 -20.59 10.43 5.01
CA PHE A 18 -19.69 11.32 4.26
C PHE A 18 -18.33 11.48 4.94
N ALA A 19 -18.30 11.62 6.26
CA ALA A 19 -17.06 11.68 7.02
C ALA A 19 -16.25 10.38 6.86
N GLY A 20 -16.93 9.23 6.88
CA GLY A 20 -16.32 7.93 6.61
C GLY A 20 -15.72 7.86 5.21
N LEU A 21 -16.46 8.32 4.19
CA LEU A 21 -15.97 8.37 2.80
C LEU A 21 -14.75 9.26 2.63
N ALA A 22 -14.77 10.47 3.20
CA ALA A 22 -13.64 11.38 3.16
C ALA A 22 -12.39 10.77 3.84
N LEU A 23 -12.59 10.05 4.95
CA LEU A 23 -11.52 9.41 5.69
C LEU A 23 -10.98 8.14 4.98
N VAL A 24 -11.83 7.38 4.28
CA VAL A 24 -11.36 6.30 3.41
C VAL A 24 -10.53 6.83 2.27
N PHE A 25 -10.97 7.93 1.64
CA PHE A 25 -10.25 8.52 0.52
C PHE A 25 -8.90 9.15 0.95
N SER A 26 -8.79 9.63 2.19
CA SER A 26 -7.54 10.18 2.69
C SER A 26 -6.44 9.12 2.86
N GLY A 27 -6.78 7.83 3.01
CA GLY A 27 -5.81 6.74 3.09
C GLY A 27 -4.92 6.63 1.84
N PRO A 28 -5.48 6.41 0.64
CA PRO A 28 -4.73 6.39 -0.61
C PRO A 28 -4.00 7.70 -0.89
N VAL A 29 -4.62 8.85 -0.60
CA VAL A 29 -3.98 10.16 -0.77
C VAL A 29 -2.75 10.30 0.14
N ALA A 30 -2.89 9.95 1.42
CA ALA A 30 -1.76 9.96 2.36
C ALA A 30 -0.66 8.99 1.92
N TYR A 31 -1.02 7.82 1.42
CA TYR A 31 -0.03 6.88 0.90
C TYR A 31 0.78 7.50 -0.26
N LEU A 32 0.12 8.11 -1.24
CA LEU A 32 0.78 8.72 -2.39
C LEU A 32 1.68 9.90 -2.00
N LEU A 33 1.25 10.72 -1.05
CA LEU A 33 2.02 11.89 -0.60
C LEU A 33 3.22 11.53 0.28
N PHE A 34 3.16 10.39 0.99
CA PHE A 34 4.16 10.02 2.00
C PHE A 34 4.85 8.68 1.70
N VAL A 35 4.80 8.18 0.46
CA VAL A 35 5.43 6.90 0.07
C VAL A 35 6.96 6.91 0.24
N ASP A 36 7.59 8.08 0.31
CA ASP A 36 9.02 8.19 0.58
C ASP A 36 9.37 7.80 2.02
N ASN A 37 8.42 7.94 2.95
CA ASN A 37 8.60 7.52 4.33
C ASN A 37 8.64 5.98 4.42
N VAL A 38 9.64 5.44 5.14
CA VAL A 38 9.86 3.99 5.24
C VAL A 38 8.64 3.24 5.79
N THR A 39 7.94 3.83 6.76
CA THR A 39 6.79 3.21 7.41
C THR A 39 5.62 3.07 6.44
N MET A 40 5.36 4.12 5.66
CA MET A 40 4.30 4.11 4.64
C MET A 40 4.62 3.08 3.55
N ARG A 41 5.85 3.08 3.04
CA ARG A 41 6.26 2.20 1.94
C ARG A 41 6.26 0.72 2.29
N VAL A 42 6.75 0.37 3.49
CA VAL A 42 6.93 -1.04 3.88
C VAL A 42 5.62 -1.65 4.36
N THR A 43 4.85 -0.92 5.16
CA THR A 43 3.67 -1.49 5.84
C THR A 43 2.34 -1.02 5.26
N GLY A 44 2.29 0.21 4.74
CA GLY A 44 1.03 0.88 4.42
C GLY A 44 0.12 1.10 5.65
N ALA A 45 0.59 0.82 6.87
CA ALA A 45 -0.26 0.72 8.06
C ALA A 45 -1.02 2.02 8.38
N PRO A 46 -0.43 3.22 8.26
CA PRO A 46 -1.19 4.45 8.50
C PRO A 46 -2.32 4.65 7.49
N ALA A 47 -2.09 4.33 6.22
CA ALA A 47 -3.12 4.41 5.17
C ALA A 47 -4.25 3.42 5.44
N PHE A 48 -3.93 2.15 5.74
CA PHE A 48 -4.93 1.15 6.11
C PHE A 48 -5.69 1.51 7.40
N GLY A 49 -5.02 2.13 8.37
CA GLY A 49 -5.64 2.63 9.59
C GLY A 49 -6.72 3.68 9.32
N LEU A 50 -6.41 4.68 8.47
CA LEU A 50 -7.38 5.69 8.03
C LEU A 50 -8.57 5.05 7.30
N MET A 51 -8.28 4.14 6.37
CA MET A 51 -9.33 3.47 5.60
C MET A 51 -10.21 2.55 6.46
N ALA A 52 -9.64 1.84 7.42
CA ALA A 52 -10.39 1.00 8.35
C ALA A 52 -11.31 1.85 9.24
N ALA A 53 -10.78 2.97 9.77
CA ALA A 53 -11.56 3.91 10.57
C ALA A 53 -12.72 4.52 9.77
N GLY A 54 -12.46 4.98 8.55
CA GLY A 54 -13.49 5.54 7.67
C GLY A 54 -14.55 4.51 7.27
N SER A 55 -14.13 3.27 6.99
CA SER A 55 -15.05 2.16 6.68
C SER A 55 -15.93 1.81 7.88
N ALA A 56 -15.37 1.79 9.10
CA ALA A 56 -16.14 1.57 10.32
C ALA A 56 -17.19 2.67 10.54
N MET A 57 -16.83 3.93 10.30
CA MET A 57 -17.79 5.06 10.36
C MET A 57 -18.91 4.92 9.32
N GLY A 58 -18.57 4.56 8.08
CA GLY A 58 -19.55 4.30 7.03
C GLY A 58 -20.51 3.16 7.36
N LEU A 59 -19.99 2.06 7.92
CA LEU A 59 -20.80 0.93 8.40
C LEU A 59 -21.73 1.33 9.54
N LEU A 60 -21.25 2.10 10.52
CA LEU A 60 -22.07 2.60 11.62
C LEU A 60 -23.20 3.52 11.13
N GLY A 61 -22.92 4.35 10.11
CA GLY A 61 -23.93 5.17 9.43
C GLY A 61 -24.99 4.32 8.73
N ALA A 62 -24.57 3.31 7.94
CA ALA A 62 -25.47 2.40 7.23
C ALA A 62 -26.25 1.44 8.15
N TRP A 63 -25.72 1.15 9.34
CA TRP A 63 -26.42 0.35 10.34
C TRP A 63 -27.53 1.15 11.03
N ARG A 64 -27.29 2.45 11.24
CA ARG A 64 -28.27 3.39 11.83
C ARG A 64 -29.34 3.86 10.84
N ASP A 65 -29.01 3.96 9.54
CA ASP A 65 -29.93 4.43 8.52
C ASP A 65 -30.04 3.45 7.33
N ARG A 66 -31.26 2.99 7.03
CA ARG A 66 -31.56 2.05 5.94
C ARG A 66 -31.76 2.70 4.56
N ARG A 67 -31.59 4.01 4.43
CA ARG A 67 -31.67 4.71 3.13
C ARG A 67 -30.73 4.07 2.10
N ARG A 68 -31.23 3.89 0.87
CA ARG A 68 -30.45 3.29 -0.23
C ARG A 68 -29.15 4.06 -0.51
N TRP A 69 -29.16 5.39 -0.47
CA TRP A 69 -27.97 6.21 -0.70
C TRP A 69 -26.88 6.02 0.37
N VAL A 70 -27.24 5.89 1.65
CA VAL A 70 -26.26 5.61 2.73
C VAL A 70 -25.61 4.24 2.52
N ARG A 71 -26.40 3.24 2.08
CA ARG A 71 -25.85 1.93 1.70
C ARG A 71 -24.94 2.00 0.50
N LEU A 72 -25.27 2.82 -0.52
CA LEU A 72 -24.38 3.03 -1.68
C LEU A 72 -23.04 3.64 -1.26
N ILE A 73 -23.03 4.63 -0.36
CA ILE A 73 -21.79 5.21 0.19
C ILE A 73 -21.00 4.16 0.97
N CYS A 74 -21.66 3.31 1.75
CA CYS A 74 -21.00 2.22 2.47
C CYS A 74 -20.37 1.20 1.50
N VAL A 75 -21.07 0.82 0.43
CA VAL A 75 -20.53 -0.07 -0.60
C VAL A 75 -19.31 0.58 -1.28
N LEU A 76 -19.39 1.86 -1.62
CA LEU A 76 -18.26 2.60 -2.21
C LEU A 76 -17.03 2.62 -1.28
N ASN A 77 -17.22 2.81 0.02
CA ASN A 77 -16.15 2.74 1.01
C ASN A 77 -15.45 1.38 1.00
N VAL A 78 -16.23 0.29 1.05
CA VAL A 78 -15.69 -1.07 1.01
C VAL A 78 -14.96 -1.33 -0.30
N LEU A 79 -15.51 -0.88 -1.43
CA LEU A 79 -14.87 -1.00 -2.74
C LEU A 79 -13.54 -0.24 -2.81
N LEU A 80 -13.47 0.96 -2.23
CA LEU A 80 -12.22 1.72 -2.14
C LEU A 80 -11.18 1.01 -1.29
N LEU A 81 -11.56 0.49 -0.11
CA LEU A 81 -10.68 -0.29 0.75
C LEU A 81 -10.14 -1.54 0.03
N VAL A 82 -11.03 -2.33 -0.56
CA VAL A 82 -10.64 -3.56 -1.28
C VAL A 82 -9.80 -3.23 -2.51
N GLY A 83 -10.18 -2.20 -3.27
CA GLY A 83 -9.44 -1.76 -4.46
C GLY A 83 -8.04 -1.28 -4.12
N PHE A 84 -7.90 -0.48 -3.05
CA PHE A 84 -6.59 -0.05 -2.56
C PHE A 84 -5.76 -1.23 -2.05
N ALA A 85 -6.33 -2.10 -1.21
CA ALA A 85 -5.65 -3.30 -0.72
C ALA A 85 -5.17 -4.21 -1.86
N TYR A 86 -6.02 -4.42 -2.87
CA TYR A 86 -5.66 -5.18 -4.06
C TYR A 86 -4.51 -4.51 -4.81
N SER A 87 -4.60 -3.20 -5.08
CA SER A 87 -3.54 -2.45 -5.77
C SER A 87 -2.21 -2.49 -5.03
N PHE A 88 -2.24 -2.37 -3.70
CA PHE A 88 -1.05 -2.41 -2.83
C PHE A 88 -0.34 -3.76 -2.92
N ILE A 89 -1.09 -4.87 -2.87
CA ILE A 89 -0.54 -6.23 -3.01
C ILE A 89 -0.05 -6.46 -4.44
N TRP A 90 -0.82 -6.04 -5.45
CA TRP A 90 -0.52 -6.32 -6.84
C TRP A 90 0.69 -5.52 -7.33
N TRP A 91 0.84 -4.26 -6.92
CA TRP A 91 2.02 -3.45 -7.18
C TRP A 91 3.26 -3.93 -6.42
N ALA A 92 3.09 -4.67 -5.32
CA ALA A 92 4.19 -5.30 -4.62
C ALA A 92 4.72 -6.56 -5.32
N VAL A 93 4.02 -7.08 -6.35
CA VAL A 93 4.51 -8.22 -7.12
C VAL A 93 5.72 -7.79 -7.93
N LEU A 94 6.88 -8.35 -7.61
CA LEU A 94 8.09 -8.11 -8.39
C LEU A 94 7.87 -8.61 -9.84
N PRO A 95 8.27 -7.82 -10.85
CA PRO A 95 8.34 -8.32 -12.21
C PRO A 95 9.15 -9.61 -12.24
N LYS A 96 8.68 -10.61 -13.00
CA LYS A 96 9.45 -11.83 -13.22
C LYS A 96 10.77 -11.42 -13.87
N THR A 97 11.88 -11.59 -13.15
CA THR A 97 13.20 -11.40 -13.73
C THR A 97 13.54 -12.60 -14.60
N PRO A 98 14.25 -12.40 -15.72
CA PRO A 98 14.81 -13.52 -16.46
C PRO A 98 15.67 -14.34 -15.48
N VAL A 99 15.36 -15.64 -15.39
CA VAL A 99 15.99 -16.53 -14.45
C VAL A 99 17.42 -16.79 -14.92
N PHE A 100 18.41 -16.28 -14.17
CA PHE A 100 19.83 -16.49 -14.45
C PHE A 100 20.30 -17.94 -14.20
N ALA A 101 19.40 -18.85 -13.78
CA ALA A 101 19.73 -20.25 -13.52
C ALA A 101 20.19 -21.03 -14.78
N SER A 102 19.97 -20.49 -15.98
CA SER A 102 20.54 -21.04 -17.22
C SER A 102 22.00 -20.68 -17.44
N LEU A 103 22.54 -19.70 -16.70
CA LEU A 103 23.96 -19.35 -16.79
C LEU A 103 24.79 -20.39 -16.06
N GLN A 104 25.55 -21.18 -16.83
CA GLN A 104 26.54 -22.11 -16.26
C GLN A 104 27.72 -21.38 -15.62
N THR A 105 28.02 -20.16 -16.09
CA THR A 105 29.11 -19.32 -15.62
C THR A 105 28.61 -17.89 -15.46
N ALA A 106 28.96 -17.25 -14.33
CA ALA A 106 28.68 -15.83 -14.13
C ALA A 106 29.46 -14.99 -15.16
N PRO A 107 28.83 -14.00 -15.83
CA PRO A 107 29.53 -13.10 -16.73
C PRO A 107 30.62 -12.35 -15.99
N ASP A 108 31.79 -12.20 -16.61
CA ASP A 108 32.87 -11.40 -16.04
C ASP A 108 32.47 -9.91 -16.07
N PHE A 109 32.83 -9.19 -15.00
CA PHE A 109 32.56 -7.76 -14.89
C PHE A 109 33.62 -7.12 -14.00
N THR A 110 33.80 -5.80 -14.18
CA THR A 110 34.69 -4.98 -13.37
C THR A 110 33.89 -3.85 -12.75
N LEU A 111 33.93 -3.73 -11.41
CA LEU A 111 33.24 -2.70 -10.65
C LEU A 111 34.23 -2.02 -9.69
N GLN A 112 33.94 -0.78 -9.31
CA GLN A 112 34.66 -0.14 -8.20
C GLN A 112 34.12 -0.62 -6.86
N ASP A 113 35.02 -0.90 -5.93
CA ASP A 113 34.66 -1.14 -4.54
C ASP A 113 34.44 0.17 -3.76
N HIS A 114 34.17 0.04 -2.46
CA HIS A 114 33.94 1.17 -1.55
C HIS A 114 35.16 2.09 -1.36
N SER A 115 36.36 1.64 -1.73
CA SER A 115 37.61 2.42 -1.68
C SER A 115 38.00 3.01 -3.05
N GLY A 116 37.17 2.79 -4.08
CA GLY A 116 37.42 3.23 -5.45
C GLY A 116 38.39 2.32 -6.23
N GLN A 117 38.76 1.16 -5.67
CA GLN A 117 39.60 0.18 -6.37
C GLN A 117 38.76 -0.62 -7.35
N TRP A 118 39.30 -0.87 -8.54
CA TRP A 118 38.66 -1.70 -9.54
C TRP A 118 38.81 -3.18 -9.18
N VAL A 119 37.69 -3.89 -9.09
CA VAL A 119 37.62 -5.33 -8.80
C VAL A 119 37.00 -6.03 -9.99
N THR A 120 37.72 -7.00 -10.55
CA THR A 120 37.24 -7.86 -11.64
C THR A 120 36.83 -9.23 -11.10
N LEU A 121 35.69 -9.77 -11.55
CA LEU A 121 35.16 -11.04 -11.05
C LEU A 121 36.13 -12.21 -11.31
N SER A 122 36.72 -12.28 -12.50
CA SER A 122 37.71 -13.33 -12.84
C SER A 122 38.94 -13.32 -11.95
N GLU A 123 39.42 -12.14 -11.56
CA GLU A 123 40.53 -11.98 -10.62
C GLU A 123 40.13 -12.40 -9.21
N ALA A 124 38.96 -11.97 -8.73
CA ALA A 124 38.45 -12.36 -7.41
C ALA A 124 38.23 -13.89 -7.32
N TRP A 125 37.69 -14.50 -8.37
CA TRP A 125 37.48 -15.94 -8.46
C TRP A 125 38.80 -16.72 -8.40
N SER A 126 39.88 -16.20 -8.99
CA SER A 126 41.19 -16.86 -8.99
C SER A 126 41.74 -17.08 -7.57
N SER A 127 41.33 -16.25 -6.62
CA SER A 127 41.72 -16.33 -5.21
C SER A 127 40.84 -17.25 -4.36
N GLY A 128 39.69 -17.71 -4.89
CA GLY A 128 38.77 -18.62 -4.21
C GLY A 128 37.30 -18.37 -4.58
N PRO A 129 36.36 -19.12 -3.97
CA PRO A 129 34.93 -18.96 -4.20
C PRO A 129 34.44 -17.55 -3.84
N VAL A 130 33.64 -16.94 -4.72
CA VAL A 130 33.10 -15.58 -4.55
C VAL A 130 31.58 -15.63 -4.37
N LEU A 131 31.06 -14.94 -3.36
CA LEU A 131 29.62 -14.73 -3.15
C LEU A 131 29.22 -13.34 -3.64
N LEU A 132 28.32 -13.28 -4.62
CA LEU A 132 27.76 -12.04 -5.16
C LEU A 132 26.42 -11.71 -4.50
N VAL A 133 26.35 -10.56 -3.84
CA VAL A 133 25.12 -10.08 -3.17
C VAL A 133 24.64 -8.80 -3.85
N PHE A 134 23.53 -8.91 -4.58
CA PHE A 134 22.83 -7.75 -5.14
C PHE A 134 21.80 -7.25 -4.12
N TYR A 135 21.91 -5.98 -3.73
CA TYR A 135 20.93 -5.34 -2.85
C TYR A 135 20.60 -3.94 -3.36
N ARG A 136 19.43 -3.42 -2.97
CA ARG A 136 18.94 -2.11 -3.38
C ARG A 136 19.07 -1.10 -2.23
N GLY A 137 19.77 0.00 -2.48
CA GLY A 137 19.98 1.10 -1.53
C GLY A 137 21.30 0.97 -0.76
N HIS A 138 21.78 2.05 -0.15
CA HIS A 138 22.91 2.04 0.78
C HIS A 138 22.34 2.10 2.21
N TRP A 139 22.89 1.28 3.12
CA TRP A 139 22.53 1.27 4.53
C TRP A 139 23.44 2.21 5.30
#